data_AF-A0A2G6I109-F1
#
_entry.id   AF-A0A2G6I109-F1
#
_cell.length_a   1.000
_cell.length_b   1.000
_cell.length_c   1.000
_cell.angle_alpha   90.00
_cell.angle_beta   90.00
_cell.angle_gamma   90.00
#
_symmetry.space_group_name_H-M   'P 1'
#
loop_
_entity.id
_entity.type
_entity.pdbx_description
1 polymer ?
#
loop_
_entity_poly.entity_id
_entity_poly.type
_entity_poly.pdbx_seq_one_letter_code
_entity_poly.pdbx_strand_id
1 'polypeptide(L)'
;SQKPDWGSIDDPDLQIYERFFPDEDRNLLEQIRAAAPEGLSGLNVQGKDPRIPEMLRRYIGRNWPEVLDERERQKWKSFCASRILFPPIPDASDLGEYRKRLAAWKDSAELAAEKKPIIKALEEYGNYLESQLLTEKL
;
A
#
# COMPACT_ATOMS: atom_id res chain seq x y z
N SER A 1 9.62 31.83 3.93
CA SER A 1 9.37 30.90 2.80
C SER A 1 7.96 30.38 2.88
N GLN A 2 7.13 30.63 1.87
CA GLN A 2 5.83 29.96 1.76
C GLN A 2 6.10 28.50 1.40
N LYS A 3 5.59 27.57 2.22
CA LYS A 3 5.50 26.16 1.83
C LYS A 3 4.54 26.08 0.65
N PRO A 4 4.84 25.29 -0.40
CA PRO A 4 3.86 25.04 -1.45
C PRO A 4 2.61 24.43 -0.80
N ASP A 5 1.44 24.90 -1.21
CA ASP A 5 0.16 24.34 -0.78
C ASP A 5 -0.10 23.08 -1.61
N TRP A 6 0.28 21.94 -1.05
CA TRP A 6 0.06 20.62 -1.66
C TRP A 6 -1.33 20.05 -1.36
N GLY A 7 -2.22 20.82 -0.73
CA GLY A 7 -3.46 20.32 -0.14
C GLY A 7 -3.20 19.43 1.08
N SER A 8 -4.22 19.23 1.93
CA SER A 8 -4.12 18.24 3.03
C SER A 8 -4.15 16.85 2.42
N ILE A 9 -3.01 16.17 2.41
CA ILE A 9 -2.95 14.75 2.05
C ILE A 9 -3.25 13.94 3.31
N ASP A 10 -4.44 13.35 3.39
CA ASP A 10 -4.90 12.60 4.57
C ASP A 10 -4.34 11.16 4.64
N ASP A 11 -3.47 10.76 3.69
CA ASP A 11 -2.84 9.43 3.66
C ASP A 11 -1.55 9.39 4.50
N PRO A 12 -1.47 8.60 5.59
CA PRO A 12 -0.26 8.49 6.41
C PRO A 12 1.02 8.11 5.66
N ASP A 13 0.93 7.35 4.55
CA ASP A 13 2.10 7.00 3.73
C ASP A 13 2.73 8.24 3.05
N LEU A 14 1.98 9.35 2.96
CA LEU A 14 2.39 10.61 2.33
C LEU A 14 2.67 11.73 3.35
N GLN A 15 2.55 11.42 4.66
CA GLN A 15 2.64 12.41 5.73
C GLN A 15 3.98 12.41 6.50
N ILE A 16 5.04 11.80 5.97
CA ILE A 16 6.33 11.69 6.68
C ILE A 16 6.89 13.04 7.14
N TYR A 17 6.64 14.12 6.37
CA TYR A 17 7.14 15.47 6.67
C TYR A 17 6.09 16.42 7.25
N GLU A 18 4.86 15.97 7.48
CA GLU A 18 3.80 16.83 8.06
C GLU A 18 4.10 17.19 9.52
N ARG A 19 4.54 16.20 10.30
CA ARG A 19 4.93 16.37 11.70
C ARG A 19 5.78 15.22 12.20
N PHE A 20 6.63 15.51 13.18
CA PHE A 20 7.28 14.49 14.00
C PHE A 20 6.24 13.83 14.92
N PHE A 21 6.51 12.58 15.31
CA PHE A 21 5.75 11.94 16.38
C PHE A 21 6.06 12.63 17.72
N PRO A 22 5.06 12.79 18.60
CA PRO A 22 5.29 13.28 19.95
C PRO A 22 6.08 12.25 20.78
N ASP A 23 6.86 12.70 21.76
CA ASP A 23 7.71 11.84 22.57
C ASP A 23 6.92 10.76 23.32
N GLU A 24 5.66 11.06 23.67
CA GLU A 24 4.73 10.14 24.33
C GLU A 24 4.43 8.89 23.49
N ASP A 25 4.50 8.99 22.16
CA ASP A 25 4.26 7.85 21.25
C ASP A 25 5.50 6.97 21.06
N ARG A 26 6.68 7.41 21.52
CA ARG A 26 7.94 6.67 21.32
C ARG A 26 7.89 5.27 21.89
N ASN A 27 7.45 5.13 23.14
CA ASN A 27 7.35 3.82 23.80
C ASN A 27 6.35 2.90 23.09
N LEU A 28 5.24 3.44 22.60
CA LEU A 28 4.24 2.70 21.84
C LEU A 28 4.83 2.17 20.52
N LEU A 29 5.55 3.01 19.78
CA LEU A 29 6.21 2.62 18.53
C LEU A 29 7.32 1.59 18.76
N GLU A 30 8.07 1.69 19.85
CA GLU A 30 9.07 0.69 20.26
C GLU A 30 8.41 -0.66 20.59
N GLN A 31 7.29 -0.65 21.32
CA GLN A 31 6.51 -1.87 21.60
C GLN A 31 5.97 -2.53 20.32
N ILE A 32 5.40 -1.73 19.40
CA ILE A 32 4.92 -2.22 18.10
C ILE A 32 6.04 -2.93 17.33
N ARG A 33 7.25 -2.35 17.31
CA ARG A 33 8.40 -2.93 16.61
C ARG A 33 8.94 -4.19 17.27
N ALA A 34 8.81 -4.31 18.59
CA ALA A 34 9.30 -5.46 19.35
C ALA A 34 8.28 -6.61 19.44
N ALA A 35 7.00 -6.35 19.15
CA ALA A 35 5.94 -7.34 19.22
C ALA A 35 6.09 -8.42 18.13
N ALA A 36 5.75 -9.66 18.50
CA ALA A 36 5.61 -10.74 17.54
C ALA A 36 4.37 -10.51 16.66
N PRO A 37 4.37 -10.98 15.40
CA PRO A 37 3.27 -10.77 14.45
C PRO A 37 1.89 -11.15 15.01
N GLU A 38 1.82 -12.27 15.74
CA GLU A 38 0.58 -12.80 16.32
C GLU A 38 0.01 -11.90 17.42
N GLY A 39 0.85 -11.05 18.03
CA GLY A 39 0.46 -10.10 19.07
C GLY A 39 0.06 -8.73 18.53
N LEU A 40 0.38 -8.39 17.27
CA LEU A 40 0.22 -7.04 16.73
C LEU A 40 -1.25 -6.60 16.65
N SER A 41 -2.14 -7.48 16.18
CA SER A 41 -3.58 -7.16 16.06
C SER A 41 -4.26 -6.96 17.42
N GLY A 42 -3.70 -7.51 18.49
CA GLY A 42 -4.21 -7.37 19.86
C GLY A 42 -3.69 -6.15 20.61
N LEU A 43 -2.75 -5.39 20.06
CA LEU A 43 -2.22 -4.19 20.71
C LEU A 43 -3.30 -3.10 20.76
N ASN A 44 -3.58 -2.60 21.98
CA ASN A 44 -4.42 -1.42 22.14
C ASN A 44 -3.62 -0.17 21.74
N VAL A 45 -3.79 0.25 20.48
CA VAL A 45 -3.04 1.38 19.91
C VAL A 45 -3.83 2.68 20.08
N GLN A 46 -3.50 3.41 21.15
CA GLN A 46 -4.02 4.74 21.45
C GLN A 46 -2.90 5.77 21.44
N GLY A 47 -2.22 5.90 20.30
CA GLY A 47 -1.21 6.93 20.08
C GLY A 47 -1.81 8.34 20.07
N LYS A 48 -1.01 9.33 20.47
CA LYS A 48 -1.34 10.75 20.35
C LYS A 48 -1.36 11.21 18.90
N ASP A 49 -0.45 10.66 18.09
CA ASP A 49 -0.43 10.90 16.66
C ASP A 49 -1.53 10.07 15.97
N PRO A 50 -2.50 10.72 15.29
CA PRO A 50 -3.63 10.04 14.69
C PRO A 50 -3.24 9.11 13.53
N ARG A 51 -2.00 9.18 13.02
CA ARG A 51 -1.51 8.32 11.94
C ARG A 51 -1.23 6.90 12.41
N ILE A 52 -0.87 6.70 13.69
CA ILE A 52 -0.33 5.43 14.19
C ILE A 52 -1.29 4.24 13.99
N PRO A 53 -2.60 4.33 14.31
CA PRO A 53 -3.50 3.19 14.14
C PRO A 53 -3.57 2.70 12.68
N GLU A 54 -3.66 3.63 11.74
CA GLU A 54 -3.73 3.33 10.31
C GLU A 54 -2.37 2.82 9.78
N MET A 55 -1.26 3.42 10.22
CA MET A 55 0.09 2.93 9.88
C MET A 55 0.32 1.50 10.37
N LEU A 56 -0.09 1.16 11.60
CA LEU A 56 0.04 -0.20 12.13
C LEU A 56 -0.78 -1.20 11.32
N ARG A 57 -2.05 -0.88 11.01
CA ARG A 57 -2.90 -1.75 10.19
C ARG A 57 -2.25 -2.07 8.84
N ARG A 58 -1.67 -1.06 8.18
CA ARG A 58 -0.97 -1.23 6.90
C ARG A 58 0.35 -1.97 7.06
N TYR A 59 1.07 -1.74 8.15
CA TYR A 59 2.30 -2.47 8.49
C TYR A 59 2.01 -3.97 8.63
N ILE A 60 0.96 -4.36 9.36
CA ILE A 60 0.56 -5.77 9.48
C ILE A 60 0.15 -6.31 8.11
N GLY A 61 -0.72 -5.62 7.36
CA GLY A 61 -1.18 -6.10 6.06
C GLY A 61 -0.08 -6.29 5.01
N ARG A 62 1.00 -5.49 5.08
CA ARG A 62 2.16 -5.60 4.17
C ARG A 62 3.10 -6.75 4.54
N ASN A 63 3.27 -7.04 5.82
CA ASN A 63 4.32 -7.94 6.29
C ASN A 63 3.78 -9.31 6.72
N TRP A 64 2.59 -9.33 7.36
CA TRP A 64 1.97 -10.53 7.93
C TRP A 64 0.46 -10.56 7.65
N PRO A 65 0.00 -10.51 6.39
CA PRO A 65 -1.43 -10.56 6.08
C PRO A 65 -2.12 -11.84 6.60
N GLU A 66 -1.37 -12.91 6.89
CA GLU A 66 -1.85 -14.16 7.46
C GLU A 66 -2.41 -14.00 8.88
N VAL A 67 -1.89 -13.07 9.70
CA VAL A 67 -2.34 -12.87 11.09
C VAL A 67 -3.61 -12.02 11.21
N LEU A 68 -4.05 -11.42 10.09
CA LEU A 68 -5.29 -10.66 10.03
C LEU A 68 -6.50 -11.59 10.16
N ASP A 69 -7.48 -11.21 10.98
CA ASP A 69 -8.77 -11.89 10.97
C ASP A 69 -9.51 -11.64 9.64
N GLU A 70 -10.65 -12.31 9.43
CA GLU A 70 -11.40 -12.16 8.19
C GLU A 70 -11.83 -10.71 7.92
N ARG A 71 -12.28 -9.99 8.94
CA ARG A 71 -12.74 -8.60 8.80
C ARG A 71 -11.58 -7.67 8.47
N GLU A 72 -10.46 -7.84 9.13
CA GLU A 72 -9.23 -7.08 8.88
C GLU A 72 -8.66 -7.37 7.50
N ARG A 73 -8.69 -8.63 7.07
CA ARG A 73 -8.26 -9.06 5.74
C ARG A 73 -9.13 -8.45 4.65
N GLN A 74 -10.44 -8.38 4.83
CA GLN A 74 -11.33 -7.67 3.90
C GLN A 74 -11.02 -6.18 3.83
N LYS A 75 -10.85 -5.51 4.98
CA LYS A 75 -10.43 -4.09 5.01
C LYS A 75 -9.08 -3.87 4.32
N TRP A 76 -8.12 -4.78 4.52
CA TRP A 76 -6.82 -4.73 3.87
C TRP A 76 -6.95 -4.89 2.36
N LYS A 77 -7.72 -5.88 1.88
CA LYS A 77 -8.00 -6.05 0.45
C LYS A 77 -8.67 -4.83 -0.16
N SER A 78 -9.68 -4.25 0.49
CA SER A 78 -10.33 -3.03 0.01
C SER A 78 -9.36 -1.86 -0.09
N PHE A 79 -8.44 -1.72 0.87
CA PHE A 79 -7.37 -0.72 0.78
C PHE A 79 -6.40 -1.02 -0.38
N CYS A 80 -5.97 -2.26 -0.59
CA CYS A 80 -5.11 -2.61 -1.72
C CYS A 80 -5.80 -2.33 -3.06
N ALA A 81 -7.09 -2.68 -3.19
CA ALA A 81 -7.91 -2.40 -4.36
C ALA A 81 -8.01 -0.90 -4.63
N SER A 82 -8.26 -0.07 -3.60
CA SER A 82 -8.31 1.39 -3.78
C SER A 82 -6.97 1.95 -4.27
N ARG A 83 -5.84 1.43 -3.77
CA ARG A 83 -4.51 1.89 -4.18
C ARG A 83 -4.17 1.59 -5.65
N ILE A 84 -4.65 0.48 -6.20
CA ILE A 84 -4.38 0.12 -7.60
C ILE A 84 -5.43 0.67 -8.58
N LEU A 85 -6.64 0.99 -8.11
CA LEU A 85 -7.70 1.57 -8.95
C LEU A 85 -7.71 3.11 -8.91
N PHE A 86 -7.37 3.69 -7.77
CA PHE A 86 -7.44 5.13 -7.49
C PHE A 86 -6.20 5.56 -6.68
N PRO A 87 -5.01 5.58 -7.29
CA PRO A 87 -3.80 5.92 -6.58
C PRO A 87 -3.88 7.36 -6.02
N PRO A 88 -3.44 7.59 -4.77
CA PRO A 88 -3.64 8.89 -4.09
C PRO A 88 -2.62 9.96 -4.50
N ILE A 89 -1.61 9.59 -5.32
CA ILE A 89 -0.55 10.49 -5.77
C ILE A 89 -0.88 10.91 -7.21
N PRO A 90 -0.81 12.20 -7.55
CA PRO A 90 -0.89 12.65 -8.95
C PRO A 90 0.12 11.91 -9.84
N ASP A 91 -0.27 11.63 -11.08
CA ASP A 91 0.54 10.95 -12.10
C ASP A 91 1.00 9.50 -11.77
N ALA A 92 0.54 8.94 -10.65
CA ALA A 92 0.74 7.51 -10.39
C ALA A 92 -0.20 6.69 -11.27
N SER A 93 0.35 5.68 -11.95
CA SER A 93 -0.45 4.81 -12.83
C SER A 93 -1.38 3.91 -12.03
N ASP A 94 -2.67 3.98 -12.33
CA ASP A 94 -3.64 2.96 -11.93
C ASP A 94 -3.42 1.64 -12.72
N LEU A 95 -4.17 0.59 -12.35
CA LEU A 95 -4.06 -0.72 -12.99
C LEU A 95 -4.38 -0.68 -14.49
N GLY A 96 -5.31 0.17 -14.92
CA GLY A 96 -5.68 0.35 -16.32
C GLY A 96 -4.56 1.00 -17.12
N GLU A 97 -3.97 2.08 -16.61
CA GLU A 97 -2.81 2.74 -17.21
C GLU A 97 -1.58 1.83 -17.25
N TYR A 98 -1.33 1.10 -16.16
CA TYR A 98 -0.29 0.08 -16.10
C TYR A 98 -0.44 -0.94 -17.24
N ARG A 99 -1.64 -1.49 -17.43
CA ARG A 99 -1.93 -2.45 -18.51
C ARG A 99 -1.76 -1.83 -19.90
N LYS A 100 -2.24 -0.60 -20.12
CA LYS A 100 -2.06 0.13 -21.38
C LYS A 100 -0.58 0.31 -21.73
N ARG A 101 0.24 0.68 -20.74
CA ARG A 101 1.70 0.84 -20.92
C ARG A 101 2.38 -0.48 -21.28
N LEU A 102 2.03 -1.58 -20.61
CA LEU A 102 2.57 -2.90 -20.94
C LEU A 102 2.20 -3.33 -22.38
N ALA A 103 0.96 -3.13 -22.79
CA ALA A 103 0.53 -3.42 -24.16
C ALA A 103 1.32 -2.59 -25.19
N ALA A 104 1.47 -1.28 -24.96
CA ALA A 104 2.24 -0.40 -25.84
C ALA A 104 3.72 -0.82 -25.94
N TRP A 105 4.34 -1.25 -24.85
CA TRP A 105 5.73 -1.75 -24.89
C TRP A 105 5.85 -3.09 -25.61
N LYS A 106 4.86 -3.97 -25.46
CA LYS A 106 4.81 -5.28 -26.12
C LYS A 106 4.69 -5.15 -27.64
N ASP A 107 3.95 -4.15 -28.11
CA ASP A 107 3.72 -3.87 -29.53
C ASP A 107 4.83 -3.00 -30.16
N SER A 108 5.75 -2.47 -29.37
CA SER A 108 6.85 -1.64 -29.86
C SER A 108 7.87 -2.47 -30.66
N ALA A 109 8.15 -2.03 -31.88
CA ALA A 109 9.21 -2.61 -32.72
C ALA A 109 10.62 -2.46 -32.12
N GLU A 110 10.80 -1.56 -31.15
CA GLU A 110 12.06 -1.29 -30.46
C GLU A 110 12.25 -2.14 -29.18
N LEU A 111 11.32 -3.05 -28.88
CA LEU A 111 11.42 -3.88 -27.68
C LEU A 111 12.58 -4.88 -27.79
N ALA A 112 13.65 -4.56 -27.08
CA ALA A 112 14.81 -5.43 -26.95
C ALA A 112 14.43 -6.83 -26.41
N ALA A 113 15.04 -7.88 -26.96
CA ALA A 113 14.64 -9.26 -26.70
C ALA A 113 14.75 -9.64 -25.21
N GLU A 114 15.75 -9.10 -24.52
CA GLU A 114 16.00 -9.31 -23.10
C GLU A 114 14.91 -8.69 -22.19
N LYS A 115 14.12 -7.74 -22.69
CA LYS A 115 13.02 -7.13 -21.93
C LYS A 115 11.71 -7.91 -22.03
N LYS A 116 11.57 -8.79 -23.03
CA LYS A 116 10.33 -9.58 -23.25
C LYS A 116 9.93 -10.42 -22.01
N PRO A 117 10.85 -11.11 -21.31
CA PRO A 117 10.50 -11.83 -20.08
C PRO A 117 10.03 -10.92 -18.96
N ILE A 118 10.60 -9.71 -18.85
CA ILE A 118 10.22 -8.73 -17.82
C ILE A 118 8.79 -8.22 -18.09
N ILE A 119 8.47 -7.87 -19.34
CA ILE A 119 7.12 -7.44 -19.73
C ILE A 119 6.09 -8.55 -19.45
N LYS A 120 6.43 -9.80 -19.76
CA LYS A 120 5.58 -10.94 -19.46
C LYS A 120 5.36 -11.11 -17.95
N ALA A 121 6.41 -11.03 -17.14
CA ALA A 121 6.30 -11.14 -15.69
C ALA A 121 5.45 -10.00 -15.09
N LEU A 122 5.56 -8.78 -15.64
CA LEU A 122 4.73 -7.63 -15.25
C LEU A 122 3.25 -7.84 -15.62
N GLU A 123 2.96 -8.42 -16.78
CA GLU A 123 1.59 -8.79 -17.21
C GLU A 123 1.00 -9.87 -16.28
N GLU A 124 1.76 -10.92 -15.97
CA GLU A 124 1.39 -11.98 -15.03
C GLU A 124 1.13 -11.43 -13.62
N TYR A 125 1.98 -10.52 -13.14
CA TYR A 125 1.80 -9.88 -11.84
C TYR A 125 0.54 -9.02 -11.77
N GLY A 126 0.23 -8.26 -12.83
CA GLY A 126 -1.02 -7.50 -12.92
C GLY A 126 -2.27 -8.39 -12.87
N ASN A 127 -2.24 -9.52 -13.59
CA ASN A 127 -3.33 -10.52 -13.56
C ASN A 127 -3.47 -11.17 -12.18
N TYR A 128 -2.35 -11.47 -11.53
CA TYR A 128 -2.35 -11.97 -10.16
C TYR A 128 -3.02 -10.98 -9.21
N LEU A 129 -2.63 -9.70 -9.23
CA LEU A 129 -3.23 -8.68 -8.36
C LEU A 129 -4.74 -8.53 -8.56
N GLU A 130 -5.21 -8.50 -9.81
CA GLU A 130 -6.64 -8.46 -10.13
C GLU A 130 -7.40 -9.67 -9.57
N SER A 131 -6.83 -10.87 -9.72
CA SER A 131 -7.43 -12.10 -9.18
C SER A 131 -7.53 -12.10 -7.65
N GLN A 132 -6.52 -11.54 -6.95
CA GLN A 132 -6.47 -11.53 -5.49
C GLN A 132 -7.34 -10.45 -4.85
N LEU A 133 -7.50 -9.32 -5.53
CA LEU A 133 -8.07 -8.09 -4.96
C LEU A 133 -9.44 -7.71 -5.51
N LEU A 134 -9.73 -8.05 -6.77
CA LEU A 134 -10.91 -7.55 -7.49
C LEU A 134 -11.91 -8.64 -7.87
N THR A 135 -11.56 -9.91 -7.71
CA THR A 135 -12.46 -11.04 -8.01
C THR A 135 -13.08 -11.57 -6.72
N GLU A 136 -14.40 -11.65 -6.64
CA GLU A 136 -15.08 -12.34 -5.54
C GLU A 136 -14.79 -13.84 -5.64
N LYS A 137 -14.26 -14.45 -4.57
CA LYS A 137 -14.35 -15.90 -4.42
C LYS A 137 -15.80 -16.20 -4.04
N LEU A 138 -16.59 -16.63 -5.04
CA LEU A 138 -17.88 -17.30 -4.85
C LEU A 138 -17.70 -18.58 -4.02
#